data_AF-A0A1G7NBE2-F1
#
_entry.id   AF-A0A1G7NBE2-F1
#
_cell.length_a   1.000
_cell.length_b   1.000
_cell.length_c   1.000
_cell.angle_alpha   90.00
_cell.angle_beta   90.00
_cell.angle_gamma   90.00
#
_symmetry.space_group_name_H-M   'P 1'
#
loop_
_entity.id
_entity.type
_entity.pdbx_description
1 polymer ?
#
loop_
_entity_poly.entity_id
_entity_poly.type
_entity_poly.pdbx_seq_one_letter_code
_entity_poly.pdbx_strand_id
1 'polypeptide(L)'
;SHLSIDETSLSHGELYTILTNKSAKGGKGCIVAIVAGTKAETVIEVLRKIPESLRKKVAEITLDMAGSMTMIAKRCFPRAVRVTDRFHVQRLAVEALQEIRIKHRWEALDQENDAIEQHEPGVYLFTRLMYFAFIRPGEILNLQFSHIHLREAYITVHGLISKNGKTATAQIIPALANELEGRLVFQKPEYYLFSTGIQPASIHFRSRNHSGVMKRLWSNWDC
;
A
#
# COMPACT_ATOMS: atom_id res chain seq x y z
N SER A 1 -19.38 -14.52 36.05
CA SER A 1 -19.19 -13.13 36.54
C SER A 1 -18.46 -12.26 35.54
N HIS A 2 -17.72 -12.84 34.58
CA HIS A 2 -17.02 -12.11 33.51
C HIS A 2 -17.70 -12.38 32.18
N LEU A 3 -18.20 -11.33 31.53
CA LEU A 3 -18.85 -11.42 30.24
C LEU A 3 -18.02 -10.72 29.15
N SER A 4 -18.30 -11.02 27.90
CA SER A 4 -17.91 -10.20 26.75
C SER A 4 -19.10 -9.96 25.84
N ILE A 5 -19.13 -8.79 25.22
CA ILE A 5 -20.07 -8.46 24.15
C ILE A 5 -19.26 -8.14 22.90
N ASP A 6 -19.66 -8.74 21.79
CA ASP A 6 -18.95 -8.63 20.51
C ASP A 6 -19.93 -8.64 19.34
N GLU A 7 -19.49 -8.14 18.19
CA GLU A 7 -20.21 -8.13 16.92
C GLU A 7 -19.61 -9.16 15.96
N THR A 8 -20.46 -9.93 15.27
CA THR A 8 -20.01 -10.86 14.24
C THR A 8 -20.94 -10.85 13.04
N SER A 9 -20.38 -11.19 11.87
CA SER A 9 -21.12 -11.36 10.62
C SER A 9 -21.07 -12.83 10.23
N LEU A 10 -22.22 -13.49 10.12
CA LEU A 10 -22.28 -14.90 9.69
C LEU A 10 -22.40 -15.05 8.16
N SER A 11 -22.96 -14.04 7.49
CA SER A 11 -23.13 -13.96 6.03
C SER A 11 -23.00 -12.49 5.57
N HIS A 12 -22.91 -12.25 4.26
CA HIS A 12 -22.79 -10.89 3.70
C HIS A 12 -24.09 -10.08 3.94
N GLY A 13 -24.11 -9.34 5.05
CA GLY A 13 -25.18 -8.41 5.41
C GLY A 13 -25.87 -8.71 6.76
N GLU A 14 -25.67 -9.89 7.33
CA GLU A 14 -26.25 -10.26 8.62
C GLU A 14 -25.25 -10.05 9.75
N LEU A 15 -25.49 -9.01 10.55
CA LEU A 15 -24.73 -8.74 11.75
C LEU A 15 -25.46 -9.27 12.98
N TYR A 16 -24.70 -9.77 13.95
CA TYR A 16 -25.20 -10.26 15.23
C TYR A 16 -24.38 -9.68 16.37
N THR A 17 -25.05 -9.38 17.47
CA THR A 17 -24.40 -9.08 18.75
C THR A 17 -24.42 -10.33 19.62
N ILE A 18 -23.25 -10.79 20.06
CA ILE A 18 -23.11 -11.99 20.88
C ILE A 18 -22.66 -11.59 22.28
N LEU A 19 -23.38 -12.07 23.29
CA LEU A 19 -22.98 -12.00 24.69
C LEU A 19 -22.42 -13.36 25.13
N THR A 20 -21.18 -13.38 25.57
CA THR A 20 -20.47 -14.59 25.99
C THR A 20 -20.02 -14.52 27.45
N ASN A 21 -19.98 -15.68 28.10
CA ASN A 21 -19.47 -15.88 29.45
C ASN A 21 -18.05 -16.43 29.38
N LYS A 22 -17.06 -15.55 29.56
CA LYS A 22 -15.64 -15.89 29.50
C LYS A 22 -15.23 -16.94 30.53
N SER A 23 -15.94 -17.00 31.67
CA SER A 23 -15.65 -17.99 32.71
C SER A 23 -15.92 -19.43 32.26
N ALA A 24 -16.75 -19.65 31.23
CA ALA A 24 -17.05 -20.98 30.69
C ALA A 24 -15.95 -21.52 29.74
N LYS A 25 -14.97 -20.70 29.35
CA LYS A 25 -13.82 -21.10 28.49
C LYS A 25 -14.21 -21.87 27.23
N GLY A 26 -15.30 -21.46 26.56
CA GLY A 26 -15.80 -22.13 25.35
C GLY A 26 -16.66 -23.38 25.59
N GLY A 27 -16.84 -23.80 26.84
CA GLY A 27 -17.70 -24.92 27.20
C GLY A 27 -19.20 -24.58 27.21
N LYS A 28 -20.02 -25.53 27.68
CA LYS A 28 -21.46 -25.34 27.85
C LYS A 28 -21.75 -24.11 28.72
N GLY A 29 -22.66 -23.25 28.25
CA GLY A 29 -22.98 -21.98 28.92
C GLY A 29 -22.03 -20.83 28.61
N CYS A 30 -21.15 -20.98 27.61
CA CYS A 30 -20.35 -19.88 27.08
C CYS A 30 -21.20 -18.85 26.34
N ILE A 31 -22.15 -19.26 25.51
CA ILE A 31 -23.06 -18.32 24.85
C ILE A 31 -24.21 -17.99 25.79
N VAL A 32 -24.36 -16.71 26.13
CA VAL A 32 -25.45 -16.21 26.99
C VAL A 32 -26.61 -15.70 26.13
N ALA A 33 -26.30 -14.95 25.06
CA ALA A 33 -27.30 -14.46 24.12
C ALA A 33 -26.68 -14.25 22.73
N ILE A 34 -27.49 -14.44 21.70
CA ILE A 34 -27.21 -14.03 20.32
C ILE A 34 -28.39 -13.15 19.90
N VAL A 35 -28.09 -11.94 19.46
CA VAL A 35 -29.10 -10.96 19.04
C VAL A 35 -28.84 -10.60 17.58
N ALA A 36 -29.87 -10.68 16.74
CA ALA A 36 -29.78 -10.21 15.37
C ALA A 36 -29.69 -8.68 15.34
N GLY A 37 -28.69 -8.16 14.63
CA GLY A 37 -28.37 -6.74 14.51
C GLY A 37 -27.40 -6.21 15.58
N THR A 38 -26.99 -4.96 15.37
CA THR A 38 -26.00 -4.22 16.20
C THR A 38 -26.57 -2.93 16.80
N LYS A 39 -27.83 -2.62 16.52
CA LYS A 39 -28.52 -1.44 17.07
C LYS A 39 -28.62 -1.57 18.58
N ALA A 40 -28.05 -0.61 19.31
CA ALA A 40 -27.94 -0.65 20.76
C ALA A 40 -29.29 -0.87 21.44
N GLU A 41 -30.32 -0.13 21.02
CA GLU A 41 -31.68 -0.20 21.56
C GLU A 41 -32.26 -1.62 21.47
N THR A 42 -32.16 -2.24 20.29
CA THR A 42 -32.64 -3.60 20.04
C THR A 42 -31.92 -4.62 20.92
N VAL A 43 -30.59 -4.52 21.03
CA VAL A 43 -29.80 -5.41 21.88
C VAL A 43 -30.17 -5.22 23.36
N ILE A 44 -30.35 -3.97 23.81
CA ILE A 44 -30.73 -3.65 25.18
C ILE A 44 -32.09 -4.26 25.54
N GLU A 45 -33.09 -4.16 24.66
CA GLU A 45 -34.40 -4.76 24.85
C GLU A 45 -34.32 -6.28 25.03
N VAL A 46 -33.53 -6.97 24.19
CA VAL A 46 -33.35 -8.42 24.29
C VAL A 46 -32.61 -8.80 25.57
N LEU A 47 -31.51 -8.12 25.90
CA LEU A 47 -30.71 -8.43 27.09
C LEU A 47 -31.45 -8.10 28.40
N ARG A 48 -32.40 -7.16 28.39
CA ARG A 48 -33.25 -6.85 29.56
C ARG A 48 -34.22 -7.96 29.93
N LYS A 49 -34.47 -8.94 29.04
CA LYS A 49 -35.20 -10.16 29.37
C LYS A 49 -34.46 -11.00 30.42
N ILE A 50 -33.14 -10.82 30.57
CA ILE A 50 -32.37 -11.42 31.66
C ILE A 50 -32.73 -10.71 32.98
N PRO A 51 -33.12 -11.46 34.03
CA PRO A 51 -33.48 -10.88 35.33
C PRO A 51 -32.41 -9.91 35.84
N GLU A 52 -32.87 -8.77 36.36
CA GLU A 52 -31.98 -7.71 36.85
C GLU A 52 -31.03 -8.22 37.96
N SER A 53 -31.52 -9.12 38.82
CA SER A 53 -30.73 -9.76 39.87
C SER A 53 -29.52 -10.52 39.33
N LEU A 54 -29.62 -11.13 38.14
CA LEU A 54 -28.50 -11.80 37.48
C LEU A 54 -27.58 -10.81 36.78
N ARG A 55 -28.15 -9.80 36.10
CA ARG A 55 -27.36 -8.75 35.43
C ARG A 55 -26.49 -7.97 36.42
N LYS A 56 -26.99 -7.72 37.63
CA LYS A 56 -26.25 -7.07 38.73
C LYS A 56 -25.12 -7.93 39.33
N LYS A 57 -25.03 -9.22 39.00
CA LYS A 57 -23.93 -10.12 39.43
C LYS A 57 -22.74 -10.12 38.47
N VAL A 58 -22.84 -9.45 37.32
CA VAL A 58 -21.73 -9.31 36.38
C VAL A 58 -20.72 -8.34 36.99
N ALA A 59 -19.50 -8.81 37.21
CA ALA A 59 -18.41 -8.04 37.79
C ALA A 59 -17.63 -7.27 36.71
N GLU A 60 -17.46 -7.88 35.55
CA GLU A 60 -16.73 -7.31 34.42
C GLU A 60 -17.43 -7.66 33.10
N ILE A 61 -17.44 -6.70 32.19
CA ILE A 61 -17.80 -6.91 30.79
C ILE A 61 -16.70 -6.37 29.89
N THR A 62 -16.15 -7.23 29.03
CA THR A 62 -15.23 -6.82 27.96
C THR A 62 -16.04 -6.41 26.72
N LEU A 63 -15.67 -5.31 26.09
CA LEU A 63 -16.27 -4.82 24.85
C LEU A 63 -15.22 -4.18 23.95
N ASP A 64 -15.55 -4.03 22.67
CA ASP A 64 -14.82 -3.18 21.76
C ASP A 64 -14.89 -1.68 22.16
N MET A 65 -14.36 -0.81 21.30
CA MET A 65 -14.35 0.64 21.54
C MET A 65 -15.57 1.37 20.93
N ALA A 66 -16.57 0.65 20.43
CA ALA A 66 -17.75 1.24 19.83
C ALA A 66 -18.67 1.88 20.88
N GLY A 67 -19.25 3.03 20.53
CA GLY A 67 -20.19 3.75 21.41
C GLY A 67 -21.45 2.93 21.73
N SER A 68 -21.92 2.14 20.77
CA SER A 68 -23.05 1.20 20.91
C SER A 68 -22.80 0.20 22.03
N MET A 69 -21.65 -0.47 22.03
CA MET A 69 -21.27 -1.45 23.06
C MET A 69 -21.19 -0.84 24.44
N THR A 70 -20.61 0.35 24.53
CA THR A 70 -20.55 1.08 25.81
C THR A 70 -21.95 1.38 26.34
N MET A 71 -22.88 1.76 25.47
CA MET A 71 -24.27 2.04 25.84
C MET A 71 -24.99 0.78 26.32
N ILE A 72 -24.85 -0.34 25.60
CA ILE A 72 -25.45 -1.63 25.95
C ILE A 72 -24.93 -2.08 27.33
N ALA A 73 -23.61 -2.06 27.52
CA ALA A 73 -22.98 -2.44 28.78
C ALA A 73 -23.50 -1.61 29.96
N LYS A 74 -23.57 -0.28 29.81
CA LYS A 74 -24.08 0.62 30.86
C LYS A 74 -25.54 0.34 31.23
N ARG A 75 -26.42 0.12 30.24
CA ARG A 75 -27.86 -0.08 30.49
C ARG A 75 -28.20 -1.50 30.96
N CYS A 76 -27.47 -2.51 30.48
CA CYS A 76 -27.77 -3.91 30.80
C CYS A 76 -27.00 -4.41 32.02
N PHE A 77 -25.74 -3.98 32.23
CA PHE A 77 -24.86 -4.48 33.29
C PHE A 77 -24.28 -3.33 34.13
N PRO A 78 -25.14 -2.58 34.85
CA PRO A 78 -24.75 -1.30 35.45
C PRO A 78 -23.69 -1.40 36.57
N ARG A 79 -23.48 -2.60 37.13
CA ARG A 79 -22.47 -2.85 38.18
C ARG A 79 -21.16 -3.43 37.63
N ALA A 80 -21.11 -3.75 36.33
CA ALA A 80 -19.93 -4.34 35.73
C ALA A 80 -18.87 -3.27 35.42
N VAL A 81 -17.62 -3.58 35.74
CA VAL A 81 -16.46 -2.85 35.21
C VAL A 81 -16.40 -3.10 33.72
N ARG A 82 -16.27 -2.02 32.94
CA ARG A 82 -16.17 -2.07 31.47
C ARG A 82 -14.71 -2.09 31.10
N VAL A 83 -14.27 -3.16 30.45
CA VAL A 83 -12.89 -3.34 30.01
C VAL A 83 -12.84 -3.33 28.49
N THR A 84 -11.96 -2.52 27.92
CA THR A 84 -11.73 -2.51 26.47
C THR A 84 -11.02 -3.78 26.04
N ASP A 85 -11.47 -4.38 24.95
CA ASP A 85 -10.81 -5.54 24.38
C ASP A 85 -9.39 -5.21 23.92
N ARG A 86 -8.42 -5.98 24.43
CA ARG A 86 -7.01 -5.88 24.09
C ARG A 86 -6.72 -6.01 22.60
N PHE A 87 -7.51 -6.79 21.85
CA PHE A 87 -7.25 -7.00 20.43
C PHE A 87 -7.58 -5.76 19.60
N HIS A 88 -8.62 -5.01 19.99
CA HIS A 88 -8.93 -3.73 19.36
C HIS A 88 -7.84 -2.69 19.63
N VAL A 89 -7.34 -2.62 20.86
CA VAL A 89 -6.23 -1.73 21.22
C VAL A 89 -4.95 -2.13 20.47
N GLN A 90 -4.64 -3.42 20.41
CA GLN A 90 -3.49 -3.93 19.65
C GLN A 90 -3.61 -3.60 18.16
N ARG A 91 -4.79 -3.75 17.57
CA ARG A 91 -5.02 -3.39 16.16
C ARG A 91 -4.72 -1.92 15.91
N LEU A 92 -5.26 -1.01 16.73
CA LEU A 92 -5.01 0.44 16.61
C LEU A 92 -3.52 0.78 16.74
N ALA A 93 -2.82 0.18 17.72
CA ALA A 93 -1.40 0.41 17.90
C ALA A 93 -0.57 -0.10 16.71
N VAL A 94 -0.92 -1.27 16.17
CA VAL A 94 -0.25 -1.84 14.99
C VAL A 94 -0.51 -1.00 13.74
N GLU A 95 -1.75 -0.54 13.52
CA GLU A 95 -2.11 0.34 12.40
C GLU A 95 -1.28 1.64 12.43
N ALA A 96 -1.23 2.32 13.58
CA ALA A 96 -0.41 3.51 13.76
C ALA A 96 1.10 3.25 13.52
N LEU A 97 1.61 2.10 13.99
CA LEU A 97 2.99 1.71 13.75
C LEU A 97 3.26 1.43 12.26
N GLN A 98 2.31 0.81 11.54
CA GLN A 98 2.44 0.59 10.11
C GLN A 98 2.51 1.91 9.35
N GLU A 99 1.68 2.90 9.70
CA GLU A 99 1.72 4.23 9.08
C GLU A 99 3.12 4.87 9.21
N ILE A 100 3.69 4.83 10.42
CA ILE A 100 5.05 5.34 10.67
C ILE A 100 6.09 4.55 9.86
N ARG A 101 5.98 3.22 9.83
CA ARG A 101 6.91 2.35 9.08
C ARG A 101 6.87 2.65 7.59
N ILE A 102 5.67 2.82 7.03
CA ILE A 102 5.47 3.16 5.61
C ILE A 102 6.09 4.52 5.31
N LYS A 103 5.85 5.52 6.16
CA LYS A 103 6.45 6.85 6.02
C LYS A 103 7.97 6.79 5.97
N HIS A 104 8.62 6.13 6.94
CA HIS A 104 10.08 5.99 6.93
C HIS A 104 10.60 5.20 5.74
N ARG A 105 9.84 4.21 5.25
CA ARG A 105 10.22 3.48 4.05
C ARG A 105 10.20 4.37 2.82
N TRP A 106 9.20 5.24 2.68
CA TRP A 106 9.16 6.24 1.61
C TRP A 106 10.32 7.21 1.72
N GLU A 107 10.60 7.76 2.90
CA GLU A 107 11.74 8.66 3.12
C GLU A 107 13.08 8.02 2.74
N ALA A 108 13.29 6.74 3.09
CA ALA A 108 14.49 6.01 2.71
C ALA A 108 14.57 5.78 1.18
N LEU A 109 13.45 5.43 0.54
CA LEU A 109 13.39 5.26 -0.91
C LEU A 109 13.64 6.58 -1.65
N ASP A 110 13.14 7.70 -1.14
CA ASP A 110 13.38 9.03 -1.71
C ASP A 110 14.86 9.41 -1.58
N GLN A 111 15.48 9.17 -0.42
CA GLN A 111 16.92 9.38 -0.24
C GLN A 111 17.78 8.49 -1.15
N GLU A 112 17.41 7.21 -1.31
CA GLU A 112 18.05 6.32 -2.27
C GLU A 112 17.89 6.88 -3.69
N ASN A 113 16.68 7.29 -4.09
CA ASN A 113 16.43 7.87 -5.42
C ASN A 113 17.27 9.13 -5.67
N ASP A 114 17.33 10.06 -4.71
CA ASP A 114 18.14 11.28 -4.80
C ASP A 114 19.63 10.94 -4.93
N ALA A 115 20.11 9.94 -4.19
CA ALA A 115 21.49 9.48 -4.29
C ALA A 115 21.81 8.90 -5.68
N ILE A 116 20.91 8.11 -6.27
CA ILE A 116 21.07 7.57 -7.63
C ILE A 116 21.08 8.70 -8.65
N GLU A 117 20.16 9.65 -8.51
CA GLU A 117 20.07 10.77 -9.42
C GLU A 117 21.38 11.58 -9.46
N GLN A 118 21.99 11.79 -8.29
CA GLN A 118 23.25 12.54 -8.14
C GLN A 118 24.48 11.76 -8.62
N HIS A 119 24.59 10.47 -8.29
CA HIS A 119 25.79 9.67 -8.58
C HIS A 119 25.75 8.97 -9.93
N GLU A 120 24.56 8.50 -10.35
CA GLU A 120 24.34 7.78 -11.60
C GLU A 120 23.13 8.33 -12.37
N PRO A 121 23.17 9.59 -12.82
CA PRO A 121 22.04 10.25 -13.49
C PRO A 121 21.54 9.45 -14.70
N GLY A 122 22.43 8.84 -15.48
CA GLY A 122 22.04 8.01 -16.61
C GLY A 122 21.15 6.82 -16.22
N VAL A 123 21.53 6.10 -15.16
CA VAL A 123 20.78 4.95 -14.65
C VAL A 123 19.43 5.40 -14.09
N TYR A 124 19.41 6.53 -13.39
CA TYR A 124 18.17 7.14 -12.91
C TYR A 124 17.20 7.45 -14.05
N LEU A 125 17.64 8.11 -15.13
CA LEU A 125 16.76 8.40 -16.28
C LEU A 125 16.30 7.11 -16.98
N PHE A 126 17.19 6.13 -17.10
CA PHE A 126 16.89 4.84 -17.73
C PHE A 126 15.75 4.11 -17.01
N THR A 127 15.80 4.03 -15.67
CA THR A 127 14.75 3.38 -14.87
C THR A 127 13.44 4.15 -14.92
N ARG A 128 13.48 5.49 -14.93
CA ARG A 128 12.31 6.36 -15.07
C ARG A 128 11.61 6.19 -16.43
N LEU A 129 12.36 6.05 -17.52
CA LEU A 129 11.78 5.77 -18.85
C LEU A 129 11.10 4.40 -18.89
N MET A 130 11.71 3.38 -18.28
CA MET A 130 11.11 2.06 -18.19
C MET A 130 9.80 2.08 -17.37
N TYR A 131 9.81 2.77 -16.23
CA TYR A 131 8.67 2.81 -15.31
C TYR A 131 7.53 3.71 -15.78
N PHE A 132 7.81 4.93 -16.23
CA PHE A 132 6.78 5.91 -16.60
C PHE A 132 6.33 5.85 -18.06
N ALA A 133 7.23 5.51 -18.99
CA ALA A 133 6.92 5.44 -20.41
C ALA A 133 6.69 3.99 -20.90
N PHE A 134 6.84 2.99 -20.03
CA PHE A 134 6.66 1.55 -20.34
C PHE A 134 7.49 1.06 -21.54
N ILE A 135 8.62 1.72 -21.83
CA ILE A 135 9.50 1.35 -22.94
C ILE A 135 10.43 0.22 -22.48
N ARG A 136 10.66 -0.80 -23.32
CA ARG A 136 11.51 -1.93 -22.92
C ARG A 136 12.98 -1.50 -22.83
N PRO A 137 13.79 -2.11 -21.95
CA PRO A 137 15.20 -1.75 -21.82
C PRO A 137 15.97 -1.78 -23.15
N GLY A 138 15.71 -2.77 -24.01
CA GLY A 138 16.35 -2.87 -25.33
C GLY A 138 15.93 -1.75 -26.30
N GLU A 139 14.68 -1.29 -26.21
CA GLU A 139 14.17 -0.16 -27.00
C GLU A 139 14.75 1.16 -26.48
N ILE A 140 14.84 1.32 -25.16
CA ILE A 140 15.43 2.50 -24.50
C ILE A 140 16.89 2.71 -24.94
N LEU A 141 17.70 1.66 -24.97
CA LEU A 141 19.12 1.73 -25.41
C LEU A 141 19.30 2.12 -26.89
N ASN A 142 18.23 2.08 -27.68
CA ASN A 142 18.22 2.47 -29.08
C ASN A 142 17.50 3.80 -29.33
N LEU A 143 16.99 4.47 -28.29
CA LEU A 143 16.37 5.78 -28.42
C LEU A 143 17.43 6.84 -28.75
N GLN A 144 17.06 7.75 -29.65
CA GLN A 144 17.82 8.94 -29.99
C GLN A 144 17.07 10.19 -29.53
N PHE A 145 17.77 11.32 -29.42
CA PHE A 145 17.17 12.60 -29.05
C PHE A 145 16.06 13.03 -30.01
N SER A 146 16.20 12.73 -31.31
CA SER A 146 15.20 12.98 -32.35
C SER A 146 13.85 12.29 -32.12
N HIS A 147 13.81 11.26 -31.27
CA HIS A 147 12.60 10.50 -30.97
C HIS A 147 11.78 11.13 -29.82
N ILE A 148 12.30 12.14 -29.13
CA ILE A 148 11.68 12.73 -27.94
C ILE A 148 11.02 14.05 -28.32
N HIS A 149 9.70 14.14 -28.10
CA HIS A 149 8.88 15.30 -28.44
C HIS A 149 8.29 15.89 -27.16
N LEU A 150 9.08 16.72 -26.46
CA LEU A 150 8.69 17.27 -25.16
C LEU A 150 7.49 18.21 -25.24
N ARG A 151 7.39 19.02 -26.29
CA ARG A 151 6.27 19.98 -26.48
C ARG A 151 4.93 19.26 -26.58
N GLU A 152 4.91 18.14 -27.29
CA GLU A 152 3.73 17.30 -27.48
C GLU A 152 3.64 16.16 -26.45
N ALA A 153 4.60 16.09 -25.53
CA ALA A 153 4.69 15.11 -24.44
C ALA A 153 4.64 13.64 -24.89
N TYR A 154 5.41 13.25 -25.91
CA TYR A 154 5.54 11.83 -26.29
C TYR A 154 6.95 11.44 -26.79
N ILE A 155 7.27 10.16 -26.69
CA ILE A 155 8.45 9.52 -27.27
C ILE A 155 8.02 8.58 -28.38
N THR A 156 8.67 8.66 -29.54
CA THR A 156 8.47 7.74 -30.66
C THR A 156 9.38 6.52 -30.54
N VAL A 157 8.82 5.33 -30.40
CA VAL A 157 9.56 4.07 -30.50
C VAL A 157 9.36 3.52 -31.90
N HIS A 158 10.31 3.77 -32.81
CA HIS A 158 10.21 3.33 -34.20
C HIS A 158 10.22 1.79 -34.33
N GLY A 159 9.49 1.27 -35.32
CA GLY A 159 9.44 -0.17 -35.60
C GLY A 159 10.81 -0.83 -35.79
N LEU A 160 11.79 -0.09 -36.31
CA LEU A 160 13.17 -0.55 -36.49
C LEU A 160 13.89 -0.88 -35.17
N ILE A 161 13.49 -0.23 -34.07
CA ILE A 161 14.06 -0.44 -32.72
C ILE A 161 13.10 -1.20 -31.79
N SER A 162 11.83 -1.32 -32.19
CA SER A 162 10.78 -2.01 -31.43
C SER A 162 10.90 -3.52 -31.55
N LYS A 163 10.68 -4.24 -30.44
CA LYS A 163 10.73 -5.71 -30.43
C LYS A 163 9.74 -6.36 -31.41
N ASN A 164 8.59 -5.73 -31.64
CA ASN A 164 7.52 -6.28 -32.50
C ASN A 164 7.53 -5.72 -33.93
N GLY A 165 8.52 -4.91 -34.28
CA GLY A 165 8.62 -4.28 -35.60
C GLY A 165 7.64 -3.12 -35.85
N LYS A 166 6.78 -2.77 -34.87
CA LYS A 166 5.76 -1.72 -35.01
C LYS A 166 6.19 -0.43 -34.33
N THR A 167 5.96 0.69 -34.99
CA THR A 167 6.12 2.02 -34.40
C THR A 167 5.01 2.28 -33.39
N ALA A 168 5.37 2.79 -32.23
CA ALA A 168 4.44 3.21 -31.19
C ALA A 168 4.88 4.53 -30.57
N THR A 169 3.95 5.22 -29.92
CA THR A 169 4.23 6.41 -29.12
C THR A 169 4.02 6.10 -27.64
N ALA A 170 4.94 6.54 -26.81
CA ALA A 170 4.82 6.49 -25.36
C ALA A 170 4.59 7.90 -24.82
N GLN A 171 3.57 8.08 -23.99
CA GLN A 171 3.25 9.39 -23.40
C GLN A 171 4.30 9.76 -22.34
N ILE A 172 4.70 11.02 -22.32
CA ILE A 172 5.60 11.59 -21.32
C ILE A 172 4.73 12.28 -20.28
N ILE A 173 4.73 11.75 -19.05
CA ILE A 173 4.08 12.43 -17.93
C ILE A 173 4.91 13.64 -17.47
N PRO A 174 4.32 14.63 -16.77
CA PRO A 174 5.03 15.85 -16.34
C PRO A 174 6.33 15.58 -15.55
N ALA A 175 6.31 14.58 -14.66
CA ALA A 175 7.50 14.20 -13.89
C ALA A 175 8.66 13.77 -14.82
N LEU A 176 8.39 12.93 -15.81
CA LEU A 176 9.40 12.49 -16.79
C LEU A 176 9.80 13.63 -17.74
N ALA A 177 8.88 14.54 -18.08
CA ALA A 177 9.20 15.72 -18.88
C ALA A 177 10.24 16.61 -18.19
N ASN A 178 10.06 16.90 -16.90
CA ASN A 178 11.01 17.69 -16.11
C ASN A 178 12.40 17.05 -16.09
N GLU A 179 12.46 15.73 -15.91
CA GLU A 179 13.71 14.96 -15.92
C GLU A 179 14.43 15.03 -17.26
N LEU A 180 13.67 14.97 -18.35
CA LEU A 180 14.21 15.08 -19.70
C LEU A 180 14.65 16.51 -20.00
N GLU A 181 13.83 17.53 -19.72
CA GLU A 181 14.15 18.94 -19.99
C GLU A 181 15.51 19.37 -19.43
N GLY A 182 15.83 19.00 -18.19
CA GLY A 182 17.12 19.35 -17.56
C GLY A 182 18.35 18.67 -18.17
N ARG A 183 18.16 17.57 -18.91
CA ARG A 183 19.25 16.71 -19.41
C ARG A 183 19.46 16.78 -20.93
N LEU A 184 18.43 17.22 -21.67
CA LEU A 184 18.45 17.25 -23.13
C LEU A 184 18.97 18.59 -23.71
N VAL A 185 19.22 19.60 -22.87
CA VAL A 185 19.78 20.88 -23.33
C VAL A 185 21.18 20.61 -23.89
N PHE A 186 21.43 20.96 -25.16
CA PHE A 186 22.71 20.85 -25.89
C PHE A 186 23.08 19.52 -26.58
N GLN A 187 22.13 18.61 -26.81
CA GLN A 187 22.42 17.34 -27.49
C GLN A 187 22.02 17.35 -28.97
N LYS A 188 22.79 16.64 -29.81
CA LYS A 188 22.49 16.51 -31.24
C LYS A 188 21.34 15.51 -31.47
N PRO A 189 20.39 15.77 -32.39
CA PRO A 189 19.24 14.89 -32.61
C PRO A 189 19.59 13.43 -32.89
N GLU A 190 20.71 13.18 -33.57
CA GLU A 190 21.19 11.85 -33.95
C GLU A 190 21.90 11.08 -32.82
N TYR A 191 22.16 11.71 -31.67
CA TYR A 191 22.82 11.02 -30.56
C TYR A 191 21.85 10.02 -29.92
N TYR A 192 22.40 8.91 -29.43
CA TYR A 192 21.67 7.99 -28.59
C TYR A 192 21.51 8.60 -27.21
N LEU A 193 20.33 8.42 -26.62
CA LEU A 193 20.04 8.86 -25.25
C LEU A 193 20.94 8.12 -24.24
N PHE A 194 21.28 6.86 -24.54
CA PHE A 194 22.19 6.05 -23.75
C PHE A 194 23.23 5.34 -24.61
N SER A 195 24.50 5.56 -24.29
CA SER A 195 25.67 4.91 -24.87
C SER A 195 26.53 4.27 -23.77
N THR A 196 27.82 4.01 -24.03
CA THR A 196 28.76 3.47 -23.05
C THR A 196 28.76 4.29 -21.76
N GLY A 197 28.62 3.64 -20.61
CA GLY A 197 28.49 4.31 -19.32
C GLY A 197 27.10 4.92 -19.04
N ILE A 198 26.08 4.61 -19.87
CA ILE A 198 24.71 5.14 -19.75
C ILE A 198 24.69 6.67 -19.89
N GLN A 199 25.57 7.20 -20.74
CA GLN A 199 25.65 8.63 -21.06
C GLN A 199 25.26 8.87 -22.53
N PRO A 200 24.73 10.05 -22.87
CA PRO A 200 24.47 10.41 -24.26
C PRO A 200 25.71 10.39 -25.13
N ALA A 201 25.65 9.76 -26.32
CA ALA A 201 26.73 9.84 -27.31
C ALA A 201 26.25 9.46 -28.72
N SER A 202 27.07 9.77 -29.72
CA SER A 202 26.84 9.36 -31.12
C SER A 202 26.99 7.84 -31.34
N ILE A 203 27.66 7.14 -30.44
CA ILE A 203 27.98 5.72 -30.59
C ILE A 203 26.84 4.89 -30.01
N HIS A 204 26.37 3.91 -30.77
CA HIS A 204 25.37 2.97 -30.28
C HIS A 204 25.89 2.11 -29.12
N PHE A 205 25.05 1.86 -28.12
CA PHE A 205 25.38 0.99 -26.99
C PHE A 205 25.58 -0.47 -27.43
N ARG A 206 26.84 -0.94 -27.44
CA ARG A 206 27.17 -2.33 -27.78
C ARG A 206 27.08 -3.24 -26.56
N SER A 207 25.90 -3.80 -26.29
CA SER A 207 25.80 -4.98 -25.41
C SER A 207 25.32 -6.20 -26.17
N ARG A 208 26.11 -7.28 -26.12
CA ARG A 208 25.78 -8.56 -26.77
C ARG A 208 24.70 -9.36 -26.04
N ASN A 209 24.27 -8.99 -24.83
CA ASN A 209 23.25 -9.72 -24.06
C ASN A 209 22.52 -8.83 -23.04
N HIS A 210 21.19 -8.98 -22.91
CA HIS A 210 20.33 -8.26 -21.94
C HIS A 210 20.79 -8.47 -20.48
N SER A 211 21.26 -9.67 -20.15
CA SER A 211 21.85 -10.00 -18.84
C SER A 211 23.15 -9.24 -18.56
N GLY A 212 23.92 -8.91 -19.60
CA GLY A 212 25.14 -8.11 -19.49
C GLY A 212 24.88 -6.61 -19.29
N VAL A 213 23.72 -6.12 -19.74
CA VAL A 213 23.26 -4.73 -19.49
C VAL A 213 22.90 -4.58 -18.03
N MET A 214 22.03 -5.46 -17.52
CA MET A 214 21.67 -5.46 -16.10
C MET A 214 22.89 -5.69 -15.23
N LYS A 215 23.78 -6.64 -15.55
CA LYS A 215 25.03 -6.83 -14.79
C LYS A 215 25.93 -5.60 -14.78
N ARG A 216 25.98 -4.77 -15.84
CA ARG A 216 26.79 -3.52 -15.84
C ARG A 216 26.11 -2.36 -15.14
N LEU A 217 24.80 -2.25 -15.28
CA LEU A 217 23.98 -1.30 -14.52
C LEU A 217 24.06 -1.59 -13.01
N TRP A 218 24.23 -2.86 -12.63
CA TRP A 218 24.27 -3.30 -11.23
C TRP A 218 25.70 -3.55 -10.70
N SER A 219 26.73 -3.69 -11.56
CA SER A 219 28.12 -3.88 -11.10
C SER A 219 28.75 -2.62 -10.50
N ASN A 220 28.16 -1.45 -10.76
CA ASN A 220 28.56 -0.19 -10.12
C ASN A 220 27.93 0.00 -8.73
N TRP A 221 27.10 -0.95 -8.29
CA TRP A 221 26.28 -0.88 -7.07
C TRP A 221 26.71 -1.83 -5.96
N ASP A 222 27.87 -2.50 -6.11
CA ASP A 222 28.50 -3.25 -5.03
C ASP A 222 29.27 -2.27 -4.12
N CYS A 223 28.54 -1.61 -3.22
CA CYS A 223 29.05 -0.94 -2.02
C CYS A 223 28.71 -1.76 -0.78
#